data_AF-A0A1P8BCZ0-F1
#
_entry.id   AF-A0A1P8BCZ0-F1
#
_cell.length_a   1.000
_cell.length_b   1.000
_cell.length_c   1.000
_cell.angle_alpha   90.00
_cell.angle_beta   90.00
_cell.angle_gamma   90.00
#
_symmetry.space_group_name_H-M   'P 1'
#
loop_
_entity.id
_entity.type
_entity.pdbx_description
1 polymer ?
#
loop_
_entity_poly.entity_id
_entity_poly.type
_entity_poly.pdbx_seq_one_letter_code
_entity_poly.pdbx_strand_id
1 'polypeptide(L)'
;MSRTKNYFVLDPREATVSDLIHLLFSSDLGDRKFIHSSEERIEDDLSRFRRRWIIFVSIVIQKLIILFKKPLYFVGFSLACWLNLLSSNGGFLMILPNLFKGNIIWPEKASATFASLNGNLDRRVELNPKVERGSKRYKAMLSIMASKLSYENINFVSSVLHNHWKMDLLGFYSCWNGYQKQRSTEVIVIKDTSTDPNLIIVSFRGTDPFDADDWCTDLDLSWYEVKNVGKIHGGFMKALGLQKEGWPKEVNLDETQNATTLYAYYTVRRHLKEILDQNPTSKFILTGHSLGGALAILFTAVLVMHDEEQMLERLEGVYTFGQPRVGDEEFGNFMKDSLKKFDVKYERYVYCNDMVPRLPFDDKTLMFKHFGACLYYDSFYKGKVGCIYMTILFLCFNHSSV
;
A
#
# COMPACT_ATOMS: atom_id res chain seq x y z
N MET A 1 16.77 9.68 13.74
CA MET A 1 15.90 9.91 14.92
C MET A 1 15.94 8.66 15.79
N SER A 2 16.29 8.79 17.07
CA SER A 2 16.65 7.67 17.97
C SER A 2 15.44 7.04 18.67
N ARG A 3 15.35 5.70 18.61
CA ARG A 3 14.53 4.73 19.37
C ARG A 3 13.07 5.10 19.69
N THR A 4 12.16 4.27 19.22
CA THR A 4 10.77 4.19 19.73
C THR A 4 10.81 3.96 21.23
N LYS A 5 10.31 4.91 22.04
CA LYS A 5 10.28 4.78 23.51
C LYS A 5 9.25 3.74 23.94
N ASN A 6 8.07 3.81 23.34
CA ASN A 6 6.96 2.91 23.59
C ASN A 6 6.62 2.12 22.34
N TYR A 7 6.37 0.82 22.50
CA TYR A 7 5.89 -0.03 21.43
C TYR A 7 5.00 -1.13 21.99
N PHE A 8 4.16 -1.66 21.12
CA PHE A 8 3.39 -2.88 21.33
C PHE A 8 3.52 -3.72 20.07
N VAL A 9 4.15 -4.88 20.17
CA VAL A 9 4.44 -5.76 19.05
C VAL A 9 3.86 -7.13 19.33
N LEU A 10 3.10 -7.64 18.39
CA LEU A 10 2.58 -9.00 18.38
C LEU A 10 3.37 -9.84 17.37
N ASP A 11 3.84 -11.01 17.79
CA ASP A 11 4.40 -12.02 16.89
C ASP A 11 3.52 -13.29 16.87
N PRO A 12 2.59 -13.41 15.90
CA PRO A 12 1.74 -14.59 15.78
C PRO A 12 2.52 -15.89 15.59
N ARG A 13 3.79 -15.88 15.18
CA ARG A 13 4.58 -17.09 14.95
C ARG A 13 5.02 -17.72 16.28
N GLU A 14 5.22 -16.91 17.31
CA GLU A 14 5.63 -17.36 18.64
C GLU A 14 4.47 -17.73 19.56
N ALA A 15 3.23 -17.34 19.22
CA ALA A 15 2.06 -17.64 20.04
C ALA A 15 1.76 -19.15 20.05
N THR A 16 1.62 -19.76 21.22
CA THR A 16 1.22 -21.16 21.37
C THR A 16 -0.30 -21.31 21.46
N VAL A 17 -0.82 -22.54 21.34
CA VAL A 17 -2.26 -22.82 21.58
C VAL A 17 -2.66 -22.47 23.02
N SER A 18 -1.76 -22.72 23.98
CA SER A 18 -1.96 -22.34 25.39
C SER A 18 -2.11 -20.83 25.53
N ASP A 19 -1.25 -20.05 24.86
CA ASP A 19 -1.32 -18.59 24.89
C ASP A 19 -2.64 -18.04 24.33
N LEU A 20 -3.16 -18.67 23.27
CA LEU A 20 -4.45 -18.32 22.69
C LEU A 20 -5.62 -18.60 23.64
N ILE A 21 -5.60 -19.74 24.34
CA ILE A 21 -6.60 -20.05 25.37
C ILE A 21 -6.49 -19.04 26.51
N HIS A 22 -5.28 -18.72 26.96
CA HIS A 22 -5.05 -17.73 28.00
C HIS A 22 -5.58 -16.34 27.65
N LEU A 23 -5.44 -15.87 26.40
CA LEU A 23 -6.03 -14.60 25.95
C LEU A 23 -7.54 -14.54 26.22
N LEU A 24 -8.26 -15.66 26.06
CA LEU A 24 -9.71 -15.72 26.26
C LEU A 24 -10.10 -15.69 27.75
N PHE A 25 -9.31 -16.31 28.62
CA PHE A 25 -9.72 -16.56 30.02
C PHE A 25 -8.93 -15.78 31.07
N SER A 26 -7.79 -15.18 30.74
CA SER A 26 -6.93 -14.43 31.67
C SER A 26 -6.66 -13.01 31.19
N SER A 27 -6.81 -12.03 32.08
CA SER A 27 -6.31 -10.66 31.88
C SER A 27 -4.82 -10.52 32.17
N ASP A 28 -4.25 -11.45 32.93
CA ASP A 28 -2.81 -11.53 33.16
C ASP A 28 -2.14 -12.13 31.91
N LEU A 29 -1.42 -11.27 31.20
CA LEU A 29 -0.69 -11.57 29.98
C LEU A 29 0.82 -11.43 30.17
N GLY A 30 1.31 -11.50 31.42
CA GLY A 30 2.73 -11.34 31.75
C GLY A 30 3.67 -12.17 30.87
N ASP A 31 4.86 -11.62 30.59
CA ASP A 31 6.01 -12.17 29.82
C ASP A 31 5.69 -13.29 28.80
N ARG A 32 4.68 -13.08 27.96
CA ARG A 32 4.39 -13.97 26.84
C ARG A 32 5.32 -13.65 25.69
N LYS A 33 5.96 -14.68 25.13
CA LYS A 33 6.91 -14.53 24.02
C LYS A 33 6.34 -13.79 22.80
N PHE A 34 5.05 -13.98 22.51
CA PHE A 34 4.39 -13.34 21.37
C PHE A 34 3.95 -11.89 21.59
N ILE A 35 4.04 -11.35 22.81
CA ILE A 35 3.71 -9.97 23.14
C ILE A 35 4.99 -9.29 23.61
N HIS A 36 5.48 -8.34 22.84
CA HIS A 36 6.58 -7.48 23.26
C HIS A 36 6.06 -6.07 23.45
N SER A 37 6.24 -5.52 24.64
CA SER A 37 5.85 -4.15 24.90
C SER A 37 6.81 -3.47 25.87
N SER A 38 6.88 -2.14 25.80
CA SER A 38 7.69 -1.33 26.71
C SER A 38 6.87 -0.45 27.66
N GLU A 39 5.54 -0.53 27.63
CA GLU A 39 4.64 0.17 28.57
C GLU A 39 4.20 -0.78 29.71
N GLU A 40 4.46 -0.41 30.97
CA GLU A 40 3.92 -1.11 32.16
C GLU A 40 2.38 -0.99 32.27
N ARG A 41 1.76 0.03 31.65
CA ARG A 41 0.31 0.30 31.71
C ARG A 41 -0.55 -0.48 30.71
N ILE A 42 0.06 -1.32 29.88
CA ILE A 42 -0.70 -2.14 28.92
C ILE A 42 -1.59 -3.16 29.65
N GLU A 43 -1.26 -3.52 30.89
CA GLU A 43 -2.07 -4.41 31.74
C GLU A 43 -3.48 -3.85 32.00
N ASP A 44 -3.62 -2.55 32.28
CA ASP A 44 -4.92 -1.90 32.49
C ASP A 44 -5.77 -1.90 31.21
N ASP A 45 -5.13 -1.81 30.04
CA ASP A 45 -5.80 -1.73 28.73
C ASP A 45 -6.13 -3.13 28.15
N LEU A 46 -5.27 -4.12 28.42
CA LEU A 46 -5.49 -5.55 28.11
C LEU A 46 -6.41 -6.25 29.12
N SER A 47 -6.69 -5.64 30.28
CA SER A 47 -7.71 -6.14 31.23
C SER A 47 -9.08 -6.34 30.55
N ARG A 48 -9.38 -5.49 29.54
CA ARG A 48 -10.62 -5.51 28.79
C ARG A 48 -10.72 -6.73 27.88
N PHE A 49 -11.66 -7.62 28.19
CA PHE A 49 -11.95 -8.83 27.41
C PHE A 49 -12.08 -8.56 25.89
N ARG A 50 -12.74 -7.47 25.50
CA ARG A 50 -12.93 -7.11 24.09
C ARG A 50 -11.60 -6.91 23.35
N ARG A 51 -10.59 -6.30 23.98
CA ARG A 51 -9.28 -6.10 23.36
C ARG A 51 -8.51 -7.42 23.25
N ARG A 52 -8.54 -8.24 24.31
CA ARG A 52 -7.98 -9.61 24.26
C ARG A 52 -8.64 -10.47 23.18
N TRP A 53 -9.96 -10.37 23.02
CA TRP A 53 -10.71 -11.03 21.96
C TRP A 53 -10.27 -10.59 20.57
N ILE A 54 -10.08 -9.29 20.33
CA ILE A 54 -9.59 -8.77 19.05
C ILE A 54 -8.17 -9.28 18.76
N ILE A 55 -7.28 -9.25 19.75
CA ILE A 55 -5.90 -9.77 19.62
C ILE A 55 -5.95 -11.28 19.32
N PHE A 56 -6.77 -12.04 20.05
CA PHE A 56 -6.97 -13.47 19.83
C PHE A 56 -7.44 -13.74 18.39
N VAL A 57 -8.49 -13.06 17.93
CA VAL A 57 -9.02 -13.23 16.56
C VAL A 57 -7.97 -12.89 15.53
N SER A 58 -7.23 -11.78 15.69
CA SER A 58 -6.16 -11.40 14.76
C SER A 58 -5.06 -12.47 14.70
N ILE A 59 -4.56 -12.95 15.85
CA ILE A 59 -3.50 -13.98 15.88
C ILE A 59 -4.00 -15.30 15.28
N VAL A 60 -5.23 -15.72 15.57
CA VAL A 60 -5.81 -16.94 15.00
C VAL A 60 -5.91 -16.84 13.49
N ILE A 61 -6.44 -15.73 12.95
CA ILE A 61 -6.54 -15.51 11.51
C ILE A 61 -5.14 -15.50 10.87
N GLN A 62 -4.18 -14.79 11.45
CA GLN A 62 -2.81 -14.75 10.94
C GLN A 62 -2.16 -16.14 10.95
N LYS A 63 -2.34 -16.94 12.00
CA LYS A 63 -1.85 -18.33 12.05
C LYS A 63 -2.50 -19.20 10.97
N LEU A 64 -3.80 -19.07 10.74
CA LEU A 64 -4.49 -19.79 9.67
C LEU A 64 -3.94 -19.39 8.30
N ILE A 65 -3.76 -18.10 8.04
CA ILE A 65 -3.20 -17.59 6.78
C ILE A 65 -1.77 -18.11 6.57
N ILE A 66 -0.93 -18.10 7.61
CA ILE A 66 0.44 -18.65 7.55
C ILE A 66 0.42 -20.16 7.27
N LEU A 67 -0.48 -20.91 7.92
CA LEU A 67 -0.64 -22.35 7.71
C LEU A 67 -1.01 -22.67 6.25
N PHE A 68 -1.90 -21.88 5.67
CA PHE A 68 -2.37 -22.05 4.29
C PHE A 68 -1.60 -21.23 3.25
N LYS A 69 -0.43 -20.65 3.59
CA LYS A 69 0.36 -19.78 2.70
C LYS A 69 0.64 -20.41 1.33
N LYS A 70 1.16 -21.65 1.30
CA LYS A 70 1.49 -22.34 0.03
C LYS A 70 0.23 -22.70 -0.78
N PRO A 71 -0.81 -23.32 -0.19
CA PRO A 71 -2.09 -23.53 -0.87
C PRO A 71 -2.70 -22.25 -1.44
N LEU A 72 -2.73 -21.17 -0.64
CA LEU A 72 -3.29 -19.88 -1.05
C LEU A 72 -2.55 -19.31 -2.27
N TYR A 73 -1.21 -19.29 -2.23
CA TYR A 73 -0.39 -18.88 -3.36
C TYR A 73 -0.67 -19.72 -4.62
N PHE A 74 -0.77 -21.05 -4.47
CA PHE A 74 -1.05 -21.94 -5.59
C PHE A 74 -2.42 -21.65 -6.23
N VAL A 75 -3.47 -21.45 -5.42
CA VAL A 75 -4.80 -21.07 -5.91
C VAL A 75 -4.74 -19.76 -6.68
N GLY A 76 -4.08 -18.74 -6.13
CA GLY A 76 -3.91 -17.45 -6.79
C GLY A 76 -3.18 -17.57 -8.13
N PHE A 77 -2.07 -18.32 -8.16
CA PHE A 77 -1.30 -18.57 -9.37
C PHE A 77 -2.12 -19.32 -10.42
N SER A 78 -2.81 -20.41 -10.04
CA SER A 78 -3.64 -21.18 -10.96
C SER A 78 -4.78 -20.34 -11.53
N LEU A 79 -5.44 -19.53 -10.70
CA LEU A 79 -6.50 -18.64 -11.15
C LEU A 79 -5.97 -17.56 -12.11
N ALA A 80 -4.82 -16.95 -11.80
CA ALA A 80 -4.19 -15.97 -12.67
C ALA A 80 -3.79 -16.60 -14.02
N CYS A 81 -3.16 -17.78 -14.01
CA CYS A 81 -2.82 -18.51 -15.23
C CYS A 81 -4.07 -18.87 -16.04
N TRP A 82 -5.14 -19.33 -15.40
CA TRP A 82 -6.40 -19.64 -16.06
C TRP A 82 -7.02 -18.42 -16.74
N LEU A 83 -7.13 -17.29 -16.03
CA LEU A 83 -7.69 -16.07 -16.59
C LEU A 83 -6.84 -15.53 -17.75
N ASN A 84 -5.51 -15.59 -17.65
CA ASN A 84 -4.60 -15.17 -18.73
C ASN A 84 -4.64 -16.12 -19.94
N LEU A 85 -4.83 -17.43 -19.72
CA LEU A 85 -5.04 -18.40 -20.79
C LEU A 85 -6.32 -18.06 -21.56
N LEU A 86 -7.43 -17.83 -20.85
CA LEU A 86 -8.69 -17.40 -21.46
C LEU A 86 -8.53 -16.09 -22.24
N SER A 87 -7.91 -15.10 -21.60
CA SER A 87 -7.67 -13.78 -22.15
C SER A 87 -6.86 -13.81 -23.46
N SER A 88 -5.75 -14.56 -23.48
CA SER A 88 -4.83 -14.61 -24.62
C SER A 88 -5.38 -15.39 -25.80
N ASN A 89 -6.39 -16.25 -25.59
CA ASN A 89 -6.91 -17.15 -26.61
C ASN A 89 -8.30 -16.77 -27.14
N GLY A 90 -8.82 -15.59 -26.78
CA GLY A 90 -10.15 -15.15 -27.24
C GLY A 90 -11.33 -15.70 -26.44
N GLY A 91 -11.10 -16.12 -25.19
CA GLY A 91 -12.12 -16.57 -24.25
C GLY A 91 -12.30 -18.09 -24.20
N PHE A 92 -13.19 -18.54 -23.31
CA PHE A 92 -13.39 -19.96 -22.98
C PHE A 92 -13.74 -20.82 -24.20
N LEU A 93 -14.63 -20.32 -25.07
CA LEU A 93 -15.08 -21.06 -26.25
C LEU A 93 -13.98 -21.27 -27.30
N MET A 94 -12.93 -20.43 -27.28
CA MET A 94 -11.84 -20.47 -28.26
C MET A 94 -10.67 -21.37 -27.83
N ILE A 95 -10.66 -21.85 -26.58
CA ILE A 95 -9.59 -22.71 -26.06
C ILE A 95 -9.51 -24.04 -26.82
N LEU A 96 -10.61 -24.80 -26.90
CA LEU A 96 -10.61 -26.09 -27.59
C LEU A 96 -10.28 -25.95 -29.08
N PRO A 97 -10.88 -25.01 -29.85
CA PRO A 97 -10.48 -24.76 -31.24
C PRO A 97 -8.99 -24.42 -31.39
N ASN A 98 -8.44 -23.55 -30.54
CA ASN A 98 -7.02 -23.17 -30.63
C ASN A 98 -6.10 -24.33 -30.27
N LEU A 99 -6.50 -25.17 -29.31
CA LEU A 99 -5.76 -26.39 -28.95
C LEU A 99 -5.69 -27.38 -30.13
N PHE A 100 -6.82 -27.66 -30.78
CA PHE A 100 -6.84 -28.55 -31.95
C PHE A 100 -6.09 -27.98 -33.16
N LYS A 101 -6.07 -26.65 -33.32
CA LYS A 101 -5.31 -25.98 -34.39
C LYS A 101 -3.81 -25.83 -34.08
N GLY A 102 -3.36 -26.14 -32.87
CA GLY A 102 -1.98 -25.91 -32.42
C GLY A 102 -1.62 -24.43 -32.18
N ASN A 103 -2.61 -23.55 -32.10
CA ASN A 103 -2.44 -22.10 -31.97
C ASN A 103 -2.65 -21.61 -30.52
N ILE A 104 -2.60 -22.51 -29.53
CA ILE A 104 -2.84 -22.14 -28.14
C ILE A 104 -1.69 -21.29 -27.59
N ILE A 105 -2.02 -20.12 -27.06
CA ILE A 105 -1.06 -19.21 -26.43
C ILE A 105 -1.04 -19.53 -24.94
N TRP A 106 0.06 -20.10 -24.46
CA TRP A 106 0.25 -20.37 -23.04
C TRP A 106 0.65 -19.10 -22.29
N PRO A 107 0.04 -18.81 -21.13
CA PRO A 107 0.35 -17.61 -20.37
C PRO A 107 1.73 -17.72 -19.73
N GLU A 108 2.58 -16.73 -19.99
CA GLU A 108 3.89 -16.60 -19.38
C GLU A 108 3.90 -15.44 -18.38
N LYS A 109 4.22 -15.70 -17.11
CA LYS A 109 4.13 -14.70 -16.02
C LYS A 109 4.95 -13.43 -16.27
N ALA A 110 6.07 -13.55 -16.98
CA ALA A 110 6.94 -12.43 -17.32
C ALA A 110 6.48 -11.69 -18.59
N SER A 111 5.46 -12.15 -19.31
CA SER A 111 5.02 -11.52 -20.55
C SER A 111 4.35 -10.16 -20.30
N ALA A 112 4.50 -9.26 -21.27
CA ALA A 112 3.78 -7.99 -21.32
C ALA A 112 2.25 -8.14 -21.48
N THR A 113 1.77 -9.33 -21.83
CA THR A 113 0.33 -9.65 -21.94
C THR A 113 -0.23 -10.34 -20.69
N PHE A 114 0.63 -10.75 -19.76
CA PHE A 114 0.20 -11.40 -18.53
C PHE A 114 -0.25 -10.36 -17.51
N ALA A 115 -1.55 -10.31 -17.25
CA ALA A 115 -2.15 -9.46 -16.25
C ALA A 115 -2.24 -10.18 -14.89
N SER A 116 -2.10 -9.42 -13.81
CA SER A 116 -2.42 -9.86 -12.46
C SER A 116 -3.92 -10.21 -12.34
N LEU A 117 -4.35 -10.74 -11.20
CA LEU A 117 -5.78 -10.94 -10.95
C LEU A 117 -6.55 -9.62 -11.03
N ASN A 118 -5.99 -8.54 -10.47
CA ASN A 118 -6.59 -7.21 -10.53
C ASN A 118 -6.67 -6.69 -11.98
N GLY A 119 -5.63 -6.92 -12.79
CA GLY A 119 -5.62 -6.58 -14.21
C GLY A 119 -6.59 -7.42 -15.05
N ASN A 120 -6.89 -8.66 -14.64
CA ASN A 120 -7.92 -9.48 -15.30
C ASN A 120 -9.34 -9.04 -14.90
N LEU A 121 -9.56 -8.60 -13.65
CA LEU A 121 -10.84 -8.07 -13.19
C LEU A 121 -11.18 -6.72 -13.81
N ASP A 122 -10.17 -5.89 -14.06
CA ASP A 122 -10.32 -4.65 -14.81
C ASP A 122 -9.20 -4.53 -15.85
N ARG A 123 -9.54 -4.73 -17.13
CA ARG A 123 -8.57 -4.73 -18.23
C ARG A 123 -8.23 -3.35 -18.79
N ARG A 124 -8.87 -2.29 -18.30
CA ARG A 124 -8.67 -0.94 -18.83
C ARG A 124 -7.27 -0.42 -18.49
N VAL A 125 -6.56 0.07 -19.50
CA VAL A 125 -5.25 0.71 -19.32
C VAL A 125 -5.23 2.15 -19.81
N GLU A 126 -6.23 2.61 -20.55
CA GLU A 126 -6.23 3.95 -21.15
C GLU A 126 -6.48 5.07 -20.13
N LEU A 127 -5.75 6.17 -20.28
CA LEU A 127 -6.03 7.43 -19.60
C LEU A 127 -7.10 8.20 -20.38
N ASN A 128 -8.03 8.87 -19.69
CA ASN A 128 -9.08 9.63 -20.38
C ASN A 128 -8.49 10.88 -21.08
N PRO A 129 -8.53 10.96 -22.41
CA PRO A 129 -7.91 12.08 -23.15
C PRO A 129 -8.65 13.40 -22.96
N LYS A 130 -9.91 13.38 -22.48
CA LYS A 130 -10.72 14.58 -22.25
C LYS A 130 -10.33 15.31 -20.96
N VAL A 131 -9.51 14.71 -20.10
CA VAL A 131 -9.07 15.33 -18.85
C VAL A 131 -7.81 16.13 -19.12
N GLU A 132 -7.88 17.43 -18.87
CA GLU A 132 -6.75 18.36 -19.02
C GLU A 132 -5.54 17.89 -18.21
N ARG A 133 -4.38 17.74 -18.88
CA ARG A 133 -3.12 17.33 -18.26
C ARG A 133 -2.71 18.34 -17.17
N GLY A 134 -2.13 17.85 -16.08
CA GLY A 134 -1.75 18.68 -14.94
C GLY A 134 -2.90 19.14 -14.03
N SER A 135 -4.17 19.03 -14.46
CA SER A 135 -5.33 19.36 -13.61
C SER A 135 -5.41 18.46 -12.38
N LYS A 136 -6.12 18.91 -11.34
CA LYS A 136 -6.39 18.11 -10.13
C LYS A 136 -7.03 16.75 -10.47
N ARG A 137 -7.97 16.75 -11.41
CA ARG A 137 -8.67 15.54 -11.87
C ARG A 137 -7.73 14.59 -12.60
N TYR A 138 -6.82 15.13 -13.41
CA TYR A 138 -5.81 14.33 -14.09
C TYR A 138 -4.88 13.64 -13.10
N LYS A 139 -4.38 14.38 -12.09
CA LYS A 139 -3.51 13.84 -11.05
C LYS A 139 -4.15 12.69 -10.27
N ALA A 140 -5.42 12.85 -9.88
CA ALA A 140 -6.18 11.77 -9.23
C ALA A 140 -6.38 10.56 -10.15
N MET A 141 -6.71 10.78 -11.43
CA MET A 141 -6.90 9.72 -12.42
C MET A 141 -5.60 8.96 -12.71
N LEU A 142 -4.50 9.68 -12.88
CA LEU A 142 -3.19 9.07 -13.10
C LEU A 142 -2.76 8.27 -11.86
N SER A 143 -3.03 8.80 -10.67
CA SER A 143 -2.72 8.13 -9.40
C SER A 143 -3.46 6.81 -9.23
N ILE A 144 -4.78 6.76 -9.50
CA ILE A 144 -5.55 5.51 -9.40
C ILE A 144 -5.08 4.48 -10.43
N MET A 145 -4.77 4.93 -11.64
CA MET A 145 -4.29 4.05 -12.71
C MET A 145 -2.88 3.54 -12.40
N ALA A 146 -1.99 4.36 -11.85
CA ALA A 146 -0.66 3.94 -11.41
C ALA A 146 -0.75 2.95 -10.23
N SER A 147 -1.65 3.19 -9.27
CA SER A 147 -1.92 2.27 -8.18
C SER A 147 -2.40 0.91 -8.66
N LYS A 148 -3.27 0.86 -9.67
CA LYS A 148 -3.63 -0.39 -10.34
C LYS A 148 -2.44 -1.02 -11.06
N LEU A 149 -1.69 -0.23 -11.82
CA LEU A 149 -0.56 -0.71 -12.63
C LEU A 149 0.57 -1.30 -11.77
N SER A 150 0.71 -0.86 -10.51
CA SER A 150 1.72 -1.38 -9.57
C SER A 150 1.55 -2.85 -9.17
N TYR A 151 0.40 -3.48 -9.48
CA TYR A 151 0.19 -4.92 -9.30
C TYR A 151 0.75 -5.76 -10.45
N GLU A 152 1.12 -5.13 -11.56
CA GLU A 152 1.50 -5.81 -12.79
C GLU A 152 3.01 -6.07 -12.86
N ASN A 153 3.40 -7.03 -13.70
CA ASN A 153 4.82 -7.34 -13.91
C ASN A 153 5.51 -6.23 -14.74
N ILE A 154 6.84 -6.12 -14.63
CA ILE A 154 7.63 -5.05 -15.25
C ILE A 154 7.43 -4.92 -16.78
N ASN A 155 7.24 -6.03 -17.50
CA ASN A 155 7.05 -6.00 -18.95
C ASN A 155 5.65 -5.51 -19.32
N PHE A 156 4.63 -5.88 -18.53
CA PHE A 156 3.28 -5.33 -18.67
C PHE A 156 3.28 -3.82 -18.39
N VAL A 157 3.88 -3.41 -17.27
CA VAL A 157 4.02 -1.99 -16.89
C VAL A 157 4.73 -1.19 -17.99
N SER A 158 5.87 -1.68 -18.47
CA SER A 158 6.63 -1.02 -19.54
C SER A 158 5.83 -0.90 -20.83
N SER A 159 5.08 -1.95 -21.21
CA SER A 159 4.19 -1.93 -22.37
C SER A 159 3.09 -0.88 -22.24
N VAL A 160 2.43 -0.80 -21.07
CA VAL A 160 1.40 0.21 -20.83
C VAL A 160 1.96 1.63 -20.92
N LEU A 161 3.08 1.89 -20.25
CA LEU A 161 3.68 3.21 -20.21
C LEU A 161 4.14 3.68 -21.60
N HIS A 162 4.81 2.81 -22.35
CA HIS A 162 5.29 3.13 -23.70
C HIS A 162 4.17 3.21 -24.74
N ASN A 163 3.28 2.22 -24.77
CA ASN A 163 2.30 2.09 -25.85
C ASN A 163 1.07 2.97 -25.63
N HIS A 164 0.62 3.12 -24.39
CA HIS A 164 -0.64 3.78 -24.07
C HIS A 164 -0.45 5.16 -23.43
N TRP A 165 0.44 5.29 -22.44
CA TRP A 165 0.54 6.54 -21.66
C TRP A 165 1.53 7.55 -22.22
N LYS A 166 2.51 7.08 -23.00
CA LYS A 166 3.66 7.86 -23.50
C LYS A 166 4.46 8.47 -22.34
N MET A 167 4.77 7.63 -21.36
CA MET A 167 5.49 7.98 -20.13
C MET A 167 6.69 7.05 -19.92
N ASP A 168 7.64 7.49 -19.11
CA ASP A 168 8.87 6.73 -18.83
C ASP A 168 8.76 5.97 -17.50
N LEU A 169 9.17 4.71 -17.50
CA LEU A 169 9.40 3.96 -16.26
C LEU A 169 10.79 4.30 -15.73
N LEU A 170 10.85 5.07 -14.64
CA LEU A 170 12.12 5.40 -14.00
C LEU A 170 12.60 4.30 -13.06
N GLY A 171 11.67 3.58 -12.40
CA GLY A 171 12.04 2.55 -11.44
C GLY A 171 10.95 1.50 -11.21
N PHE A 172 11.37 0.27 -10.98
CA PHE A 172 10.54 -0.85 -10.57
C PHE A 172 11.31 -1.61 -9.48
N TYR A 173 10.81 -1.54 -8.25
CA TYR A 173 11.53 -2.05 -7.08
C TYR A 173 10.73 -3.07 -6.31
N SER A 174 11.37 -4.20 -6.02
CA SER A 174 10.92 -5.17 -5.03
C SER A 174 11.78 -5.00 -3.78
N CYS A 175 11.24 -4.45 -2.70
CA CYS A 175 11.98 -3.99 -1.55
C CYS A 175 11.92 -4.96 -0.36
N TRP A 176 13.01 -5.01 0.39
CA TRP A 176 13.24 -5.91 1.52
C TRP A 176 12.50 -5.46 2.78
N ASN A 177 11.85 -6.41 3.45
CA ASN A 177 11.30 -6.27 4.79
C ASN A 177 12.15 -7.07 5.78
N GLY A 178 12.87 -6.36 6.66
CA GLY A 178 13.82 -6.96 7.61
C GLY A 178 13.19 -7.84 8.67
N TYR A 179 11.89 -7.67 8.95
CA TYR A 179 11.16 -8.46 9.95
C TYR A 179 10.59 -9.74 9.34
N GLN A 180 10.13 -9.69 8.09
CA GLN A 180 9.65 -10.88 7.37
C GLN A 180 10.78 -11.68 6.71
N LYS A 181 11.97 -11.07 6.56
CA LYS A 181 13.14 -11.63 5.86
C LYS A 181 12.86 -12.03 4.40
N GLN A 182 12.11 -11.19 3.70
CA GLN A 182 11.78 -11.37 2.29
C GLN A 182 11.51 -10.01 1.62
N ARG A 183 11.39 -9.99 0.30
CA ARG A 183 10.90 -8.81 -0.42
C ARG A 183 9.37 -8.85 -0.44
N SER A 184 8.74 -7.79 0.07
CA SER A 184 7.28 -7.72 0.20
C SER A 184 6.72 -6.32 -0.07
N THR A 185 7.52 -5.39 -0.57
CA THR A 185 7.04 -4.06 -0.93
C THR A 185 7.44 -3.74 -2.36
N GLU A 186 6.45 -3.73 -3.24
CA GLU A 186 6.66 -3.39 -4.66
C GLU A 186 6.34 -1.91 -4.89
N VAL A 187 7.20 -1.24 -5.64
CA VAL A 187 7.06 0.19 -5.97
C VAL A 187 7.40 0.43 -7.42
N ILE A 188 6.57 1.23 -8.10
CA ILE A 188 6.88 1.75 -9.44
C ILE A 188 7.05 3.27 -9.38
N VAL A 189 8.01 3.79 -10.15
CA VAL A 189 8.28 5.22 -10.30
C VAL A 189 8.14 5.57 -11.77
N ILE A 190 7.16 6.42 -12.08
CA ILE A 190 6.78 6.80 -13.44
C ILE A 190 7.06 8.29 -13.64
N LYS A 191 7.53 8.68 -14.82
CA LYS A 191 7.68 10.08 -15.23
C LYS A 191 6.70 10.43 -16.33
N ASP A 192 5.90 11.45 -16.06
CA ASP A 192 5.06 12.12 -17.03
C ASP A 192 5.73 13.42 -17.48
N THR A 193 6.13 13.44 -18.75
CA THR A 193 6.75 14.60 -19.42
C THR A 193 5.72 15.47 -20.16
N SER A 194 4.43 15.09 -20.13
CA SER A 194 3.35 15.83 -20.78
C SER A 194 2.83 17.01 -19.94
N THR A 195 3.33 17.17 -18.71
CA THR A 195 3.03 18.31 -17.83
C THR A 195 4.23 19.23 -17.71
N ASP A 196 3.98 20.53 -17.56
CA ASP A 196 4.99 21.51 -17.15
C ASP A 196 4.60 22.07 -15.76
N PRO A 197 5.37 21.80 -14.70
CA PRO A 197 6.58 20.98 -14.67
C PRO A 197 6.32 19.48 -14.86
N ASN A 198 7.39 18.73 -15.19
CA ASN A 198 7.35 17.26 -15.24
C ASN A 198 6.80 16.69 -13.93
N LEU A 199 5.98 15.66 -14.03
CA LEU A 199 5.34 15.02 -12.88
C LEU A 199 5.88 13.61 -12.69
N ILE A 200 6.36 13.30 -11.50
CA ILE A 200 6.84 11.97 -11.10
C ILE A 200 5.77 11.31 -10.24
N ILE A 201 5.43 10.06 -10.52
CA ILE A 201 4.42 9.31 -9.79
C ILE A 201 5.10 8.13 -9.14
N VAL A 202 5.10 8.08 -7.82
CA VAL A 202 5.54 6.92 -7.05
C VAL A 202 4.31 6.18 -6.58
N SER A 203 4.15 4.96 -7.06
CA SER A 203 3.03 4.11 -6.68
C SER A 203 3.49 2.89 -5.92
N PHE A 204 3.05 2.78 -4.67
CA PHE A 204 3.22 1.58 -3.85
C PHE A 204 2.11 0.59 -4.18
N ARG A 205 2.50 -0.66 -4.40
CA ARG A 205 1.57 -1.78 -4.55
C ARG A 205 0.90 -2.09 -3.20
N GLY A 206 -0.37 -2.44 -3.26
CA GLY A 206 -1.09 -2.99 -2.11
C GLY A 206 -1.11 -4.52 -2.09
N THR A 207 -1.91 -5.05 -1.16
CA THR A 207 -2.08 -6.47 -0.88
C THR A 207 -2.47 -7.28 -2.13
N ASP A 208 -1.67 -8.29 -2.49
CA ASP A 208 -2.12 -9.35 -3.37
C ASP A 208 -3.20 -10.18 -2.66
N PRO A 209 -4.37 -10.43 -3.26
CA PRO A 209 -5.41 -11.23 -2.63
C PRO A 209 -4.96 -12.62 -2.18
N PHE A 210 -3.90 -13.18 -2.79
CA PHE A 210 -3.37 -14.51 -2.49
C PHE A 210 -1.96 -14.48 -1.88
N ASP A 211 -1.47 -13.33 -1.42
CA ASP A 211 -0.21 -13.22 -0.66
C ASP A 211 -0.49 -13.18 0.85
N ALA A 212 -0.11 -14.26 1.52
CA ALA A 212 -0.29 -14.44 2.95
C ALA A 212 0.46 -13.40 3.79
N ASP A 213 1.63 -12.94 3.35
CA ASP A 213 2.45 -12.01 4.12
C ASP A 213 1.93 -10.58 4.03
N ASP A 214 1.38 -10.18 2.88
CA ASP A 214 0.66 -8.91 2.73
C ASP A 214 -0.54 -8.88 3.68
N TRP A 215 -1.35 -9.94 3.70
CA TRP A 215 -2.49 -10.05 4.63
C TRP A 215 -2.06 -10.04 6.10
N CYS A 216 -0.95 -10.69 6.46
CA CYS A 216 -0.42 -10.62 7.82
C CYS A 216 0.02 -9.19 8.18
N THR A 217 0.55 -8.43 7.22
CA THR A 217 0.92 -7.02 7.42
C THR A 217 -0.29 -6.15 7.71
N ASP A 218 -1.39 -6.37 6.99
CA ASP A 218 -2.66 -5.62 7.18
C ASP A 218 -3.37 -5.96 8.50
N LEU A 219 -3.19 -7.19 9.00
CA LEU A 219 -3.80 -7.67 10.25
C LEU A 219 -2.92 -7.45 11.48
N ASP A 220 -1.70 -6.91 11.29
CA ASP A 220 -0.74 -6.66 12.37
C ASP A 220 -1.22 -5.51 13.28
N LEU A 221 -1.81 -5.85 14.43
CA LEU A 221 -2.26 -4.85 15.42
C LEU A 221 -1.11 -4.20 16.20
N SER A 222 0.15 -4.50 15.87
CA SER A 222 1.32 -3.85 16.47
C SER A 222 1.34 -2.35 16.18
N TRP A 223 1.95 -1.59 17.08
CA TRP A 223 2.24 -0.18 16.87
C TRP A 223 3.56 0.22 17.50
N TYR A 224 4.16 1.27 16.95
CA TYR A 224 5.34 1.93 17.52
C TYR A 224 5.01 3.41 17.77
N GLU A 225 5.37 3.90 18.95
CA GLU A 225 5.25 5.31 19.28
C GLU A 225 6.52 6.07 18.84
N VAL A 226 6.31 7.09 18.02
CA VAL A 226 7.35 8.02 17.61
C VAL A 226 7.13 9.33 18.36
N LYS A 227 8.17 9.80 19.06
CA LYS A 227 8.10 11.01 19.89
C LYS A 227 7.66 12.22 19.06
N ASN A 228 6.68 12.98 19.56
CA ASN A 228 6.08 14.16 18.92
C ASN A 228 5.38 13.88 17.58
N VAL A 229 5.13 12.60 17.27
CA VAL A 229 4.47 12.17 16.05
C VAL A 229 3.25 11.33 16.39
N GLY A 230 3.31 10.43 17.37
CA GLY A 230 2.20 9.57 17.78
C GLY A 230 2.45 8.09 17.51
N LYS A 231 1.41 7.26 17.69
CA LYS A 231 1.46 5.81 17.47
C LYS A 231 1.14 5.47 16.02
N ILE A 232 2.02 4.68 15.39
CA ILE A 232 1.93 4.30 13.97
C ILE A 232 1.87 2.78 13.85
N HIS A 233 1.09 2.29 12.89
CA HIS A 233 0.87 0.87 12.62
C HIS A 233 2.18 0.15 12.28
N GLY A 234 2.51 -0.88 13.08
CA GLY A 234 3.79 -1.58 13.01
C GLY A 234 4.01 -2.34 11.71
N GLY A 235 2.98 -3.02 11.19
CA GLY A 235 3.05 -3.71 9.90
C GLY A 235 3.51 -2.78 8.76
N PHE A 236 2.86 -1.63 8.61
CA PHE A 236 3.19 -0.64 7.57
C PHE A 236 4.58 -0.05 7.75
N MET A 237 5.01 0.23 8.99
CA MET A 237 6.38 0.69 9.26
C MET A 237 7.43 -0.35 8.85
N LYS A 238 7.23 -1.61 9.22
CA LYS A 238 8.12 -2.73 8.86
C LYS A 238 8.20 -2.93 7.33
N ALA A 239 7.06 -2.86 6.64
CA ALA A 239 6.98 -2.96 5.18
C ALA A 239 7.71 -1.80 4.48
N LEU A 240 7.51 -0.57 4.96
CA LEU A 240 8.14 0.60 4.35
C LEU A 240 9.67 0.65 4.56
N GLY A 241 10.18 0.09 5.66
CA GLY A 241 11.62 -0.02 5.89
C GLY A 241 12.10 0.34 7.29
N LEU A 242 11.24 0.23 8.31
CA LEU A 242 11.65 0.31 9.70
C LEU A 242 12.78 -0.70 9.96
N GLN A 243 13.83 -0.27 10.65
CA GLN A 243 14.93 -1.12 11.06
C GLN A 243 14.89 -1.33 12.59
N LYS A 244 15.68 -2.29 13.10
CA LYS A 244 15.79 -2.53 14.54
C LYS A 244 16.20 -1.29 15.33
N GLU A 245 17.06 -0.45 14.75
CA GLU A 245 17.51 0.82 15.34
C GLU A 245 16.53 1.99 15.12
N GLY A 246 15.39 1.75 14.47
CA GLY A 246 14.37 2.75 14.14
C GLY A 246 14.46 3.25 12.71
N TRP A 247 14.35 4.58 12.55
CA TRP A 247 14.48 5.29 11.26
C TRP A 247 15.81 6.07 11.24
N PRO A 248 16.93 5.41 10.87
CA PRO A 248 18.17 6.12 10.59
C PRO A 248 17.98 7.08 9.41
N LYS A 249 18.61 8.25 9.43
CA LYS A 249 18.45 9.22 8.33
C LYS A 249 19.15 8.76 7.06
N GLU A 250 20.33 8.17 7.20
CA GLU A 250 21.10 7.55 6.11
C GLU A 250 21.37 6.10 6.45
N VAL A 251 21.45 5.26 5.42
CA VAL A 251 21.79 3.85 5.53
C VAL A 251 22.96 3.62 4.58
N ASN A 252 24.07 3.06 5.08
CA ASN A 252 25.19 2.65 4.23
C ASN A 252 24.72 1.48 3.35
N LEU A 253 24.25 1.80 2.15
CA LEU A 253 23.87 0.80 1.14
C LEU A 253 25.10 0.05 0.60
N ASP A 254 26.30 0.62 0.75
CA ASP A 254 27.56 0.09 0.22
C ASP A 254 28.29 -0.90 1.18
N GLU A 255 28.13 -0.77 2.50
CA GLU A 255 28.75 -1.69 3.47
C GLU A 255 27.89 -2.94 3.75
N THR A 256 26.58 -2.87 3.48
CA THR A 256 25.74 -4.07 3.38
C THR A 256 26.04 -4.75 2.05
N GLN A 257 27.13 -5.52 1.99
CA GLN A 257 27.47 -6.42 0.88
C GLN A 257 26.38 -7.47 0.65
N ASN A 258 25.29 -7.04 0.04
CA ASN A 258 24.54 -7.72 -1.00
C ASN A 258 23.43 -6.75 -1.43
N ALA A 259 23.16 -6.67 -2.73
CA ALA A 259 21.98 -6.03 -3.31
C ALA A 259 20.61 -6.60 -2.81
N THR A 260 20.61 -7.34 -1.69
CA THR A 260 19.50 -8.06 -1.06
C THR A 260 18.73 -7.24 -0.02
N THR A 261 19.24 -6.12 0.51
CA THR A 261 18.59 -5.37 1.59
C THR A 261 18.22 -3.93 1.19
N LEU A 262 17.49 -3.79 0.09
CA LEU A 262 16.95 -2.51 -0.36
C LEU A 262 15.59 -2.23 0.30
N TYR A 263 15.58 -1.43 1.37
CA TYR A 263 14.35 -1.00 2.05
C TYR A 263 13.61 0.09 1.24
N ALA A 264 12.27 0.00 1.18
CA ALA A 264 11.47 0.80 0.26
C ALA A 264 11.65 2.32 0.46
N TYR A 265 11.58 2.81 1.69
CA TYR A 265 11.76 4.24 1.97
C TYR A 265 13.10 4.78 1.45
N TYR A 266 14.20 4.12 1.79
CA TYR A 266 15.54 4.61 1.44
C TYR A 266 15.82 4.50 -0.06
N THR A 267 15.40 3.40 -0.70
CA THR A 267 15.55 3.21 -2.14
C THR A 267 14.77 4.27 -2.92
N VAL A 268 13.50 4.49 -2.58
CA VAL A 268 12.65 5.45 -3.27
C VAL A 268 13.09 6.89 -2.97
N ARG A 269 13.43 7.23 -1.71
CA ARG A 269 13.92 8.56 -1.35
C ARG A 269 15.19 8.92 -2.11
N ARG A 270 16.17 8.02 -2.15
CA ARG A 270 17.43 8.24 -2.87
C ARG A 270 17.17 8.48 -4.36
N HIS A 271 16.41 7.60 -5.00
CA HIS A 271 16.13 7.73 -6.42
C HIS A 271 15.32 8.99 -6.75
N LEU A 272 14.30 9.32 -5.94
CA LEU A 272 13.56 10.57 -6.10
C LEU A 272 14.47 11.80 -5.97
N LYS A 273 15.37 11.81 -4.99
CA LYS A 273 16.32 12.91 -4.80
C LYS A 273 17.21 13.09 -6.03
N GLU A 274 17.78 11.99 -6.55
CA GLU A 274 18.57 12.00 -7.79
C GLU A 274 17.79 12.59 -8.98
N ILE A 275 16.50 12.23 -9.14
CA ILE A 275 15.66 12.76 -10.22
C ILE A 275 15.33 14.24 -10.03
N LEU A 276 15.02 14.65 -8.79
CA LEU A 276 14.63 16.03 -8.46
C LEU A 276 15.81 17.00 -8.54
N ASP A 277 17.02 16.53 -8.22
CA ASP A 277 18.27 17.29 -8.35
C ASP A 277 18.61 17.56 -9.83
N GLN A 278 18.35 16.58 -10.72
CA GLN A 278 18.54 16.74 -12.16
C GLN A 278 17.54 17.71 -12.79
N ASN A 279 16.33 17.82 -12.24
CA ASN A 279 15.27 18.69 -12.77
C ASN A 279 14.56 19.46 -11.64
N PRO A 280 15.11 20.62 -11.22
CA PRO A 280 14.63 21.40 -10.08
C PRO A 280 13.23 22.01 -10.21
N THR A 281 12.50 21.80 -11.31
CA THR A 281 11.09 22.20 -11.44
C THR A 281 10.12 21.01 -11.25
N SER A 282 10.58 19.77 -11.45
CA SER A 282 9.75 18.56 -11.42
C SER A 282 9.00 18.40 -10.10
N LYS A 283 7.73 18.01 -10.13
CA LYS A 283 6.99 17.69 -8.90
C LYS A 283 6.78 16.20 -8.82
N PHE A 284 6.44 15.70 -7.63
CA PHE A 284 6.07 14.30 -7.48
C PHE A 284 4.79 14.10 -6.70
N ILE A 285 4.15 12.97 -6.96
CA ILE A 285 2.96 12.47 -6.28
C ILE A 285 3.29 11.11 -5.68
N LEU A 286 2.82 10.89 -4.46
CA LEU A 286 2.80 9.58 -3.82
C LEU A 286 1.39 8.99 -3.92
N THR A 287 1.29 7.73 -4.33
CA THR A 287 0.01 7.05 -4.46
C THR A 287 0.08 5.59 -4.09
N GLY A 288 -1.07 5.01 -3.82
CA GLY A 288 -1.21 3.57 -3.61
C GLY A 288 -2.65 3.16 -3.32
N HIS A 289 -2.92 1.87 -3.53
CA HIS A 289 -4.20 1.23 -3.21
C HIS A 289 -4.04 0.29 -2.01
N SER A 290 -5.04 0.19 -1.14
CA SER A 290 -5.03 -0.66 0.06
C SER A 290 -3.78 -0.39 0.93
N LEU A 291 -3.00 -1.42 1.29
CA LEU A 291 -1.68 -1.34 1.92
C LEU A 291 -0.77 -0.29 1.26
N GLY A 292 -0.73 -0.22 -0.07
CA GLY A 292 0.09 0.76 -0.80
C GLY A 292 -0.30 2.21 -0.49
N GLY A 293 -1.58 2.48 -0.24
CA GLY A 293 -2.03 3.79 0.21
C GLY A 293 -1.47 4.15 1.59
N ALA A 294 -1.43 3.18 2.51
CA ALA A 294 -0.83 3.37 3.84
C ALA A 294 0.67 3.64 3.73
N LEU A 295 1.37 2.92 2.86
CA LEU A 295 2.80 3.15 2.59
C LEU A 295 3.06 4.53 1.98
N ALA A 296 2.20 5.01 1.09
CA ALA A 296 2.35 6.34 0.46
C ALA A 296 2.29 7.49 1.48
N ILE A 297 1.29 7.48 2.37
CA ILE A 297 1.18 8.52 3.41
C ILE A 297 2.24 8.35 4.50
N LEU A 298 2.62 7.11 4.84
CA LEU A 298 3.69 6.85 5.79
C LEU A 298 5.05 7.28 5.24
N PHE A 299 5.32 7.09 3.95
CA PHE A 299 6.52 7.62 3.29
C PHE A 299 6.62 9.14 3.47
N THR A 300 5.49 9.85 3.31
CA THR A 300 5.42 11.29 3.57
C THR A 300 5.76 11.61 5.02
N ALA A 301 5.22 10.87 5.99
CA ALA A 301 5.54 11.07 7.40
C ALA A 301 7.04 10.89 7.69
N VAL A 302 7.67 9.88 7.11
CA VAL A 302 9.11 9.64 7.30
C VAL A 302 9.96 10.72 6.61
N LEU A 303 9.53 11.27 5.47
CA LEU A 303 10.18 12.46 4.88
C LEU A 303 10.16 13.65 5.86
N VAL A 304 9.01 13.91 6.51
CA VAL A 304 8.89 14.97 7.53
C VAL A 304 9.79 14.67 8.72
N MET A 305 9.78 13.44 9.24
CA MET A 305 10.63 13.02 10.36
C MET A 305 12.13 13.13 10.06
N HIS A 306 12.53 13.06 8.79
CA HIS A 306 13.92 13.20 8.35
C HIS A 306 14.29 14.63 7.93
N ASP A 307 13.38 15.59 8.07
CA ASP A 307 13.55 17.00 7.69
C ASP A 307 13.96 17.14 6.20
N GLU A 308 13.37 16.34 5.31
CA GLU A 308 13.60 16.41 3.86
C GLU A 308 12.78 17.56 3.22
N GLU A 309 12.96 18.78 3.72
CA GLU A 309 12.15 19.95 3.36
C GLU A 309 12.12 20.22 1.85
N GLN A 310 13.28 20.13 1.17
CA GLN A 310 13.38 20.33 -0.29
C GLN A 310 12.53 19.33 -1.08
N MET A 311 12.42 18.08 -0.61
CA MET A 311 11.53 17.10 -1.24
C MET A 311 10.08 17.42 -0.91
N LEU A 312 9.77 17.79 0.33
CA LEU A 312 8.40 18.10 0.76
C LEU A 312 7.82 19.31 0.03
N GLU A 313 8.62 20.33 -0.28
CA GLU A 313 8.23 21.47 -1.13
C GLU A 313 7.87 21.07 -2.57
N ARG A 314 8.33 19.90 -3.01
CA ARG A 314 8.14 19.37 -4.36
C ARG A 314 7.12 18.23 -4.42
N LEU A 315 6.62 17.82 -3.26
CA LEU A 315 5.53 16.87 -3.11
C LEU A 315 4.21 17.58 -3.42
N GLU A 316 3.66 17.32 -4.60
CA GLU A 316 2.42 17.98 -5.03
C GLU A 316 1.17 17.38 -4.36
N GLY A 317 1.22 16.09 -4.03
CA GLY A 317 0.12 15.47 -3.33
C GLY A 317 0.30 13.99 -3.03
N VAL A 318 -0.56 13.51 -2.14
CA VAL A 318 -0.70 12.13 -1.74
C VAL A 318 -2.13 11.71 -2.05
N TYR A 319 -2.28 10.77 -2.99
CA TYR A 319 -3.58 10.28 -3.44
C TYR A 319 -3.68 8.81 -3.06
N THR A 320 -4.68 8.44 -2.26
CA THR A 320 -4.77 7.06 -1.74
C THR A 320 -6.14 6.48 -2.00
N PHE A 321 -6.20 5.19 -2.28
CA PHE A 321 -7.42 4.48 -2.67
C PHE A 321 -7.64 3.29 -1.74
N GLY A 322 -8.76 3.24 -1.03
CA GLY A 322 -9.02 2.14 -0.09
C GLY A 322 -8.00 2.09 1.07
N GLN A 323 -7.43 3.23 1.46
CA GLN A 323 -6.38 3.29 2.48
C GLN A 323 -6.88 2.86 3.87
N PRO A 324 -6.20 1.92 4.56
CA PRO A 324 -6.49 1.63 5.96
C PRO A 324 -6.03 2.78 6.88
N ARG A 325 -6.36 2.71 8.17
CA ARG A 325 -5.88 3.68 9.16
C ARG A 325 -4.41 3.40 9.49
N VAL A 326 -3.58 4.44 9.49
CA VAL A 326 -2.11 4.32 9.56
C VAL A 326 -1.55 4.64 10.93
N GLY A 327 -2.20 5.53 11.68
CA GLY A 327 -1.75 5.96 13.00
C GLY A 327 -2.91 6.47 13.85
N ASP A 328 -2.60 6.90 15.06
CA ASP A 328 -3.54 7.45 16.01
C ASP A 328 -3.91 8.93 15.72
N GLU A 329 -4.60 9.56 16.67
CA GLU A 329 -5.01 10.97 16.55
C GLU A 329 -3.82 11.94 16.56
N GLU A 330 -2.78 11.64 17.35
CA GLU A 330 -1.56 12.45 17.39
C GLU A 330 -0.85 12.40 16.04
N PHE A 331 -0.72 11.21 15.44
CA PHE A 331 -0.22 11.04 14.07
C PHE A 331 -1.05 11.82 13.06
N GLY A 332 -2.38 11.75 13.18
CA GLY A 332 -3.28 12.50 12.32
C GLY A 332 -3.10 14.01 12.42
N ASN A 333 -2.83 14.55 13.60
CA ASN A 333 -2.60 15.98 13.79
C ASN A 333 -1.21 16.40 13.30
N PHE A 334 -0.17 15.63 13.65
CA PHE A 334 1.18 15.81 13.12
C PHE A 334 1.19 15.89 11.59
N MET A 335 0.49 14.96 10.92
CA MET A 335 0.41 14.96 9.47
C MET A 335 -0.40 16.12 8.90
N LYS A 336 -1.54 16.51 9.51
CA LYS A 336 -2.30 17.69 9.05
C LYS A 336 -1.45 18.96 9.09
N ASP A 337 -0.72 19.17 10.18
CA ASP A 337 0.12 20.36 10.36
C ASP A 337 1.29 20.36 9.36
N SER A 338 1.92 19.20 9.16
CA SER A 338 3.02 19.02 8.21
C SER A 338 2.57 19.22 6.76
N LEU A 339 1.47 18.59 6.36
CA LEU A 339 0.92 18.74 5.00
C LEU A 339 0.50 20.18 4.72
N LYS A 340 -0.07 20.87 5.72
CA LYS A 340 -0.41 22.30 5.61
C LYS A 340 0.84 23.18 5.50
N LYS A 341 1.92 22.89 6.23
CA LYS A 341 3.19 23.63 6.17
C LYS A 341 3.77 23.65 4.75
N PHE A 342 3.69 22.52 4.04
CA PHE A 342 4.28 22.36 2.71
C PHE A 342 3.26 22.46 1.55
N ASP A 343 2.02 22.86 1.83
CA ASP A 343 0.91 22.92 0.85
C ASP A 343 0.67 21.60 0.07
N VAL A 344 0.84 20.47 0.75
CA VAL A 344 0.68 19.14 0.16
C VAL A 344 -0.79 18.74 0.19
N LYS A 345 -1.34 18.40 -0.99
CA LYS A 345 -2.72 17.89 -1.09
C LYS A 345 -2.79 16.44 -0.65
N TYR A 346 -3.63 16.13 0.33
CA TYR A 346 -3.90 14.74 0.74
C TYR A 346 -5.35 14.37 0.51
N GLU A 347 -5.60 13.43 -0.41
CA GLU A 347 -6.94 12.99 -0.79
C GLU A 347 -7.07 11.48 -0.61
N ARG A 348 -8.00 11.07 0.25
CA ARG A 348 -8.35 9.66 0.46
C ARG A 348 -9.63 9.32 -0.27
N TYR A 349 -9.55 8.40 -1.21
CA TYR A 349 -10.67 7.90 -1.99
C TYR A 349 -11.20 6.61 -1.37
N VAL A 350 -12.49 6.58 -1.03
CA VAL A 350 -13.16 5.42 -0.43
C VAL A 350 -14.34 5.03 -1.31
N TYR A 351 -14.39 3.77 -1.72
CA TYR A 351 -15.46 3.27 -2.59
C TYR A 351 -16.48 2.44 -1.80
N CYS A 352 -17.74 2.88 -1.84
CA CYS A 352 -18.92 2.14 -1.43
C CYS A 352 -18.77 1.49 -0.04
N ASN A 353 -18.78 0.15 0.01
CA ASN A 353 -18.67 -0.65 1.23
C ASN A 353 -17.28 -1.25 1.42
N ASP A 354 -16.26 -0.65 0.80
CA ASP A 354 -14.88 -1.05 1.00
C ASP A 354 -14.56 -1.15 2.51
N MET A 355 -14.12 -2.35 2.90
CA MET A 355 -13.83 -2.68 4.29
C MET A 355 -12.44 -2.21 4.70
N VAL A 356 -11.50 -2.03 3.76
CA VAL A 356 -10.10 -1.73 4.10
C VAL A 356 -9.98 -0.39 4.83
N PRO A 357 -10.62 0.71 4.40
CA PRO A 357 -10.63 1.96 5.16
C PRO A 357 -11.31 1.87 6.52
N ARG A 358 -11.97 0.76 6.85
CA ARG A 358 -12.60 0.54 8.15
C ARG A 358 -11.68 -0.20 9.11
N LEU A 359 -10.50 -0.62 8.66
CA LEU A 359 -9.50 -1.33 9.43
C LEU A 359 -8.22 -0.47 9.64
N PRO A 360 -7.53 -0.63 10.77
CA PRO A 360 -8.04 -1.18 12.03
C PRO A 360 -9.28 -0.41 12.53
N PHE A 361 -10.18 -1.05 13.29
CA PHE A 361 -11.46 -0.43 13.68
C PHE A 361 -11.28 0.88 14.45
N ASP A 362 -12.15 1.86 14.19
CA ASP A 362 -12.22 3.13 14.90
C ASP A 362 -12.98 2.94 16.22
N ASP A 363 -12.26 2.45 17.21
CA ASP A 363 -12.76 2.31 18.57
C ASP A 363 -11.67 2.78 19.53
N LYS A 364 -12.09 3.23 20.72
CA LYS A 364 -11.21 3.58 21.84
C LYS A 364 -10.20 2.48 22.18
N THR A 365 -10.43 1.25 21.69
CA THR A 365 -9.62 0.06 21.91
C THR A 365 -8.46 -0.15 20.92
N LEU A 366 -8.54 0.36 19.69
CA LEU A 366 -7.47 0.24 18.68
C LEU A 366 -6.78 1.56 18.38
N MET A 367 -7.36 2.70 18.77
CA MET A 367 -6.79 4.05 18.74
C MET A 367 -6.40 4.62 17.37
N PHE A 368 -6.38 3.80 16.31
CA PHE A 368 -6.11 4.28 14.96
C PHE A 368 -7.24 5.15 14.42
N LYS A 369 -6.89 6.30 13.84
CA LYS A 369 -7.85 7.25 13.26
C LYS A 369 -7.45 7.64 11.85
N HIS A 370 -8.47 7.98 11.05
CA HIS A 370 -8.24 8.63 9.77
C HIS A 370 -8.04 10.14 9.97
N PHE A 371 -7.28 10.75 9.07
CA PHE A 371 -7.13 12.19 8.95
C PHE A 371 -7.22 12.62 7.48
N GLY A 372 -7.27 13.92 7.24
CA GLY A 372 -7.43 14.49 5.90
C GLY A 372 -8.82 14.30 5.30
N ALA A 373 -9.01 14.85 4.10
CA ALA A 373 -10.28 14.80 3.38
C ALA A 373 -10.59 13.38 2.89
N CYS A 374 -11.84 12.94 3.09
CA CYS A 374 -12.38 11.69 2.55
C CYS A 374 -13.30 12.02 1.37
N LEU A 375 -12.95 11.49 0.20
CA LEU A 375 -13.75 11.53 -1.02
C LEU A 375 -14.43 10.17 -1.16
N TYR A 376 -15.69 10.11 -0.75
CA TYR A 376 -16.48 8.89 -0.78
C TYR A 376 -17.17 8.74 -2.13
N TYR A 377 -17.17 7.55 -2.70
CA TYR A 377 -17.86 7.24 -3.95
C TYR A 377 -18.90 6.16 -3.71
N ASP A 378 -20.15 6.38 -4.12
CA ASP A 378 -21.18 5.34 -4.03
C ASP A 378 -21.04 4.27 -5.14
N SER A 379 -21.94 3.27 -5.15
CA SER A 379 -21.94 2.19 -6.14
C SER A 379 -22.22 2.65 -7.58
N PHE A 380 -22.71 3.88 -7.77
CA PHE A 380 -22.88 4.53 -9.07
C PHE A 380 -21.71 5.48 -9.38
N TYR A 381 -20.65 5.39 -8.58
CA TYR A 381 -19.49 6.26 -8.62
C TYR A 381 -19.80 7.74 -8.42
N LYS A 382 -20.89 8.12 -7.75
CA LYS A 382 -21.12 9.53 -7.42
C LYS A 382 -20.32 9.92 -6.18
N GLY A 383 -19.50 10.95 -6.32
CA GLY A 383 -18.67 11.50 -5.25
C GLY A 383 -19.48 12.22 -4.16
N LYS A 384 -19.09 12.04 -2.90
CA LYS A 384 -19.50 12.80 -1.73
C LYS A 384 -18.24 13.22 -0.99
N VAL A 385 -18.05 14.53 -0.84
CA VAL A 385 -17.06 15.07 0.12
C VAL A 385 -17.75 15.13 1.47
N GLY A 386 -17.04 14.85 2.56
CA GLY A 386 -17.55 15.11 3.91
C GLY A 386 -18.15 16.52 4.00
N CYS A 387 -19.49 16.57 4.07
CA CYS A 387 -20.43 17.70 3.94
C CYS A 387 -20.19 18.67 2.78
N ILE A 388 -20.46 18.24 1.54
CA ILE A 388 -21.29 18.92 0.52
C ILE A 388 -21.20 18.08 -0.78
N TYR A 389 -22.32 17.94 -1.49
CA TYR A 389 -22.42 17.21 -2.75
C TYR A 389 -21.43 17.77 -3.77
N MET A 390 -20.50 16.94 -4.24
CA MET A 390 -19.71 17.24 -5.42
C MET A 390 -19.92 16.10 -6.41
N THR A 391 -20.83 16.32 -7.37
CA THR A 391 -21.07 15.38 -8.48
C THR A 391 -19.84 15.35 -9.37
N ILE A 392 -18.86 14.51 -9.05
CA ILE A 392 -17.76 14.17 -9.95
C ILE A 392 -17.63 12.65 -10.00
N LEU A 393 -18.42 12.01 -10.85
CA LEU A 393 -17.98 10.96 -11.76
C LEU A 393 -19.11 10.68 -12.75
N PHE A 394 -19.05 11.30 -13.91
CA PHE A 394 -19.69 10.80 -15.12
C PHE A 394 -18.82 11.27 -16.29
N LEU A 395 -18.10 10.29 -16.89
CA LEU A 395 -17.51 10.26 -18.24
C LEU A 395 -16.44 9.16 -18.40
N CYS A 396 -16.13 8.36 -17.35
CA CYS A 396 -15.28 7.17 -17.47
C CYS A 396 -16.03 5.82 -17.39
N PHE A 397 -17.37 5.84 -17.33
CA PHE A 397 -18.19 4.65 -17.08
C PHE A 397 -19.42 4.45 -17.98
N ASN A 398 -19.53 5.15 -19.12
CA ASN A 398 -20.58 4.84 -20.12
C ASN A 398 -20.09 5.10 -21.55
N HIS A 399 -19.80 4.03 -22.28
CA HIS A 399 -20.40 3.74 -23.59
C HIS A 399 -19.83 2.45 -24.18
N SER A 400 -20.70 1.45 -24.31
CA SER A 400 -20.68 0.51 -25.43
C SER A 400 -22.13 0.14 -25.70
N SER A 401 -22.75 0.94 -26.57
CA SER A 401 -23.98 0.63 -27.28
C SER A 401 -23.73 1.07 -28.71
N VAL A 402 -23.15 0.17 -29.51
CA VAL A 402 -23.53 -0.10 -30.90
C VAL A 402 -23.31 -1.59 -31.10
#